data_AF-A0A2W4RLE4-F1
#
_entry.id   AF-A0A2W4RLE4-F1
#
_cell.length_a   1.000
_cell.length_b   1.000
_cell.length_c   1.000
_cell.angle_alpha   90.00
_cell.angle_beta   90.00
_cell.angle_gamma   90.00
#
_symmetry.space_group_name_H-M   'P 1'
#
loop_
_entity.id
_entity.type
_entity.pdbx_description
1 polymer ?
#
loop_
_entity_poly.entity_id
_entity_poly.type
_entity_poly.pdbx_seq_one_letter_code
_entity_poly.pdbx_strand_id
1 'polypeptide(L)'
;MVKRTNLTPLGLIASEPSKALYLRRQADPAHTLAALVAENFFYSVSVAIYVIVAAAAMFVVFDLPPAVARAGQVSLAGMAIVLGAAGWLAIAQPAVASGLLARLPGARARRLADKFRAFEARIYGATGHRRQSLLMVAGCDVGFHLLSFVECWLTFWLLAGETSLLPALVFDGFNRVANVVFKAVPLRVGVEEGGTALLAAAIGLVASDGFMLGIVRKVRMLVWAGVGLALTAVRSAAPPTGT
;
A
#
# COMPACT_ATOMS: atom_id res chain seq x y z
N MET A 1 3.96 0.58 -23.94
CA MET A 1 5.24 -0.16 -23.98
C MET A 1 5.68 -0.48 -22.54
N VAL A 2 5.59 -1.77 -22.19
CA VAL A 2 6.24 -2.50 -21.08
C VAL A 2 6.02 -1.99 -19.63
N LYS A 3 5.05 -2.62 -18.92
CA LYS A 3 4.86 -2.53 -17.47
C LYS A 3 5.62 -3.68 -16.78
N ARG A 4 6.92 -3.50 -16.54
CA ARG A 4 7.83 -4.46 -15.86
C ARG A 4 7.69 -4.41 -14.32
N THR A 5 6.48 -4.38 -13.79
CA THR A 5 6.29 -4.04 -12.36
C THR A 5 6.44 -5.23 -11.42
N ASN A 6 6.22 -6.47 -11.88
CA ASN A 6 6.26 -7.66 -11.02
C ASN A 6 7.33 -8.71 -11.40
N LEU A 7 8.10 -8.48 -12.46
CA LEU A 7 9.02 -9.49 -13.02
C LEU A 7 10.51 -9.18 -12.80
N THR A 8 10.87 -7.98 -12.32
CA THR A 8 12.27 -7.63 -12.05
C THR A 8 12.40 -6.75 -10.80
N PRO A 9 13.52 -6.85 -10.04
CA PRO A 9 13.77 -6.02 -8.85
C PRO A 9 13.81 -4.50 -9.13
N LEU A 10 13.81 -4.08 -10.41
CA LEU A 10 13.74 -2.68 -10.83
C LEU A 10 12.31 -2.13 -10.99
N GLY A 11 11.27 -2.98 -10.88
CA GLY A 11 9.86 -2.56 -10.97
C GLY A 11 9.42 -1.58 -9.87
N LEU A 12 10.10 -1.61 -8.71
CA LEU A 12 9.87 -0.74 -7.57
C LEU A 12 10.11 0.75 -7.89
N ILE A 13 11.07 1.03 -8.78
CA ILE A 13 11.43 2.39 -9.19
C ILE A 13 10.56 2.86 -10.37
N ALA A 14 9.91 1.95 -11.10
CA ALA A 14 9.21 2.28 -12.34
C ALA A 14 7.70 2.57 -12.17
N SER A 15 7.05 2.15 -11.08
CA SER A 15 5.58 2.19 -10.97
C SER A 15 4.99 3.59 -10.80
N GLU A 16 5.59 4.43 -9.94
CA GLU A 16 5.12 5.81 -9.72
C GLU A 16 5.56 6.77 -10.83
N PRO A 17 6.82 6.68 -11.36
CA PRO A 17 7.20 7.47 -12.52
C PRO A 17 6.42 7.10 -13.78
N SER A 18 6.01 5.84 -13.97
CA SER A 18 5.20 5.45 -15.13
C SER A 18 3.78 6.02 -15.08
N LYS A 19 3.15 6.12 -13.90
CA LYS A 19 1.88 6.86 -13.73
C LYS A 19 2.05 8.35 -14.07
N ALA A 20 3.12 8.98 -13.58
CA ALA A 20 3.43 10.38 -13.88
C ALA A 20 3.77 10.60 -15.38
N LEU A 21 4.47 9.67 -16.02
CA LEU A 21 4.76 9.67 -17.45
C LEU A 21 3.49 9.49 -18.30
N TYR A 22 2.54 8.67 -17.85
CA TYR A 22 1.27 8.48 -18.54
C TYR A 22 0.36 9.71 -18.45
N LEU A 23 0.36 10.40 -17.30
CA LEU A 23 -0.42 11.61 -17.06
C LEU A 23 0.25 12.90 -17.55
N ARG A 24 1.54 12.86 -17.93
CA ARG A 24 2.29 14.01 -18.46
C ARG A 24 1.64 14.64 -19.70
N ARG A 25 0.84 13.88 -20.46
CA ARG A 25 0.09 14.40 -21.63
C ARG A 25 -1.25 15.06 -21.28
N GLN A 26 -1.76 14.89 -20.05
CA GLN A 26 -3.12 15.30 -19.65
C GLN A 26 -3.15 16.32 -18.50
N ALA A 27 -2.09 16.43 -17.70
CA ALA A 27 -2.00 17.39 -16.59
C ALA A 27 -0.55 17.83 -16.33
N ASP A 28 -0.38 19.00 -15.69
CA ASP A 28 0.93 19.48 -15.23
C ASP A 28 1.59 18.42 -14.32
N PRO A 29 2.80 17.91 -14.66
CA PRO A 29 3.51 16.89 -13.90
C PRO A 29 3.66 17.23 -12.41
N ALA A 30 3.83 18.52 -12.09
CA ALA A 30 4.02 18.94 -10.71
C ALA A 30 2.71 18.91 -9.90
N HIS A 31 1.53 19.06 -10.53
CA HIS A 31 0.23 18.90 -9.85
C HIS A 31 -0.09 17.42 -9.65
N THR A 32 0.23 16.60 -10.66
CA THR A 32 0.06 15.14 -10.62
C THR A 32 0.91 14.49 -9.53
N LEU A 33 2.18 14.90 -9.40
CA LEU A 33 3.06 14.39 -8.36
C LEU A 33 2.57 14.77 -6.96
N ALA A 34 2.10 16.01 -6.77
CA ALA A 34 1.52 16.46 -5.50
C ALA A 34 0.27 15.66 -5.11
N ALA A 35 -0.63 15.42 -6.06
CA ALA A 35 -1.81 14.59 -5.84
C ALA A 35 -1.43 13.14 -5.48
N LEU A 36 -0.47 12.55 -6.19
CA LEU A 36 -0.03 11.18 -5.95
C LEU A 36 0.62 11.00 -4.58
N VAL A 37 1.43 11.98 -4.14
CA VAL A 37 2.04 11.92 -2.80
C VAL A 37 0.99 12.08 -1.71
N ALA A 38 0.01 12.98 -1.89
CA ALA A 38 -1.10 13.14 -0.93
C ALA A 38 -1.94 11.85 -0.85
N GLU A 39 -2.32 11.27 -1.99
CA GLU A 39 -3.03 9.98 -2.06
C GLU A 39 -2.24 8.88 -1.33
N ASN A 40 -0.94 8.74 -1.64
CA ASN A 40 -0.11 7.72 -1.01
C ASN A 40 0.04 7.94 0.50
N PHE A 41 0.04 9.20 0.96
CA PHE A 41 0.03 9.52 2.39
C PHE A 41 -1.28 9.07 3.06
N PHE A 42 -2.44 9.45 2.52
CA PHE A 42 -3.74 9.03 3.05
C PHE A 42 -3.87 7.51 3.08
N TYR A 43 -3.52 6.85 1.99
CA TYR A 43 -3.49 5.39 1.89
C TYR A 43 -2.56 4.74 2.92
N SER A 44 -1.38 5.32 3.15
CA SER A 44 -0.43 4.78 4.13
C SER A 44 -0.97 4.89 5.56
N VAL A 45 -1.62 6.01 5.88
CA VAL A 45 -2.26 6.22 7.19
C VAL A 45 -3.44 5.26 7.38
N SER A 46 -4.28 5.09 6.38
CA SER A 46 -5.43 4.17 6.48
C SER A 46 -4.98 2.71 6.62
N VAL A 47 -3.94 2.29 5.89
CA VAL A 47 -3.31 0.98 6.05
C VAL A 47 -2.72 0.81 7.46
N ALA A 48 -2.06 1.83 8.00
CA ALA A 48 -1.50 1.79 9.36
C ALA A 48 -2.59 1.52 10.40
N ILE A 49 -3.69 2.28 10.34
CA ILE A 49 -4.84 2.12 11.23
C ILE A 49 -5.41 0.71 11.11
N TYR A 50 -5.62 0.23 9.88
CA TYR A 50 -6.16 -1.10 9.63
C TYR A 50 -5.27 -2.20 10.25
N VAL A 51 -3.96 -2.11 10.06
CA VAL A 51 -2.99 -3.08 10.60
C VAL A 51 -3.00 -3.08 12.13
N ILE A 52 -3.09 -1.91 12.76
CA ILE A 52 -3.20 -1.80 14.23
C ILE A 52 -4.46 -2.50 14.72
N VAL A 53 -5.61 -2.24 14.09
CA VAL A 53 -6.89 -2.87 14.45
C VAL A 53 -6.81 -4.39 14.29
N ALA A 54 -6.30 -4.88 13.16
CA ALA A 54 -6.15 -6.31 12.92
C ALA A 54 -5.19 -6.99 13.90
N ALA A 55 -4.07 -6.35 14.21
CA ALA A 55 -3.10 -6.87 15.17
C ALA A 55 -3.65 -6.89 16.60
N ALA A 56 -4.34 -5.82 17.01
CA ALA A 56 -5.02 -5.77 18.32
C ALA A 56 -6.06 -6.89 18.43
N ALA A 57 -6.89 -7.07 17.39
CA ALA A 57 -7.86 -8.16 17.35
C ALA A 57 -7.20 -9.54 17.44
N MET A 58 -6.03 -9.72 16.80
CA MET A 58 -5.27 -10.97 16.87
C MET A 58 -4.82 -11.28 18.31
N PHE A 59 -4.25 -10.31 19.02
CA PHE A 59 -3.73 -10.50 20.38
C PHE A 59 -4.81 -10.62 21.45
N VAL A 60 -5.99 -10.02 21.23
CA VAL A 60 -7.09 -10.04 22.20
C VAL A 60 -7.88 -11.34 22.12
N VAL A 61 -8.01 -11.92 20.93
CA VAL A 61 -8.98 -13.01 20.70
C VAL A 61 -8.34 -14.39 20.50
N PHE A 62 -7.10 -14.47 20.02
CA PHE A 62 -6.44 -15.75 19.79
C PHE A 62 -5.37 -16.04 20.85
N ASP A 63 -5.37 -17.27 21.34
CA ASP A 63 -4.30 -17.81 22.17
C ASP A 63 -3.10 -18.18 21.29
N LEU A 64 -2.20 -17.21 21.11
CA LEU A 64 -1.04 -17.36 20.24
C LEU A 64 0.09 -18.15 20.93
N PRO A 65 0.78 -19.05 20.21
CA PRO A 65 2.02 -19.65 20.69
C PRO A 65 3.04 -18.56 21.09
N PRO A 66 3.81 -18.71 22.18
CA PRO A 66 4.73 -17.66 22.66
C PRO A 66 5.77 -17.20 21.62
N ALA A 67 6.17 -18.09 20.71
CA ALA A 67 7.03 -17.74 19.59
C ALA A 67 6.32 -16.80 18.59
N VAL A 68 5.06 -17.09 18.24
CA VAL A 68 4.27 -16.29 17.32
C VAL A 68 3.88 -14.96 17.95
N ALA A 69 3.50 -14.97 19.23
CA ALA A 69 3.18 -13.73 19.95
C ALA A 69 4.36 -12.76 19.93
N ARG A 70 5.58 -13.24 20.24
CA ARG A 70 6.81 -12.43 20.19
C ARG A 70 7.16 -11.98 18.77
N ALA A 71 7.08 -12.87 17.78
CA ALA A 71 7.31 -12.50 16.39
C ALA A 71 6.30 -11.46 15.89
N GLY A 72 5.03 -11.60 16.28
CA GLY A 72 3.95 -10.65 16.01
C GLY A 72 4.19 -9.31 16.69
N GLN A 73 4.63 -9.29 17.95
CA GLN A 73 4.97 -8.06 18.67
C GLN A 73 6.16 -7.34 18.03
N VAL A 74 7.23 -8.07 17.69
CA VAL A 74 8.40 -7.50 17.00
C VAL A 74 8.02 -6.97 15.62
N SER A 75 7.20 -7.70 14.86
CA SER A 75 6.74 -7.28 13.53
C SER A 75 5.82 -6.07 13.61
N LEU A 76 4.91 -6.04 14.58
CA LEU A 76 4.01 -4.92 14.83
C LEU A 76 4.79 -3.69 15.29
N ALA A 77 5.74 -3.85 16.22
CA ALA A 77 6.60 -2.77 16.68
C ALA A 77 7.48 -2.24 15.54
N GLY A 78 8.08 -3.13 14.74
CA GLY A 78 8.86 -2.74 13.57
C GLY A 78 8.02 -1.98 12.54
N MET A 79 6.80 -2.46 12.24
CA MET A 79 5.87 -1.77 11.36
C MET A 79 5.43 -0.42 11.93
N ALA A 80 5.11 -0.34 13.22
CA ALA A 80 4.76 0.90 13.90
C ALA A 80 5.93 1.89 13.93
N ILE A 81 7.18 1.43 14.06
CA ILE A 81 8.38 2.26 13.95
C ILE A 81 8.55 2.76 12.53
N VAL A 82 8.39 1.91 11.51
CA VAL A 82 8.50 2.33 10.11
C VAL A 82 7.41 3.33 9.74
N LEU A 83 6.16 3.07 10.11
CA LEU A 83 5.03 3.94 9.87
C LEU A 83 5.11 5.21 10.72
N GLY A 84 5.59 5.10 11.96
CA GLY A 84 5.87 6.23 12.84
C GLY A 84 7.02 7.09 12.32
N ALA A 85 8.07 6.49 11.77
CA ALA A 85 9.19 7.20 11.15
C ALA A 85 8.78 7.83 9.82
N ALA A 86 7.97 7.14 9.00
CA ALA A 86 7.42 7.69 7.76
C ALA A 86 6.42 8.81 8.03
N GLY A 87 5.53 8.63 9.02
CA GLY A 87 4.57 9.61 9.49
C GLY A 87 5.27 10.80 10.16
N TRP A 88 6.29 10.56 10.98
CA TRP A 88 7.17 11.59 11.52
C TRP A 88 7.87 12.32 10.39
N LEU A 89 8.46 11.63 9.41
CA LEU A 89 9.12 12.27 8.27
C LEU A 89 8.13 13.09 7.42
N ALA A 90 6.87 12.66 7.34
CA ALA A 90 5.80 13.35 6.63
C ALA A 90 5.26 14.57 7.40
N ILE A 91 5.09 14.46 8.73
CA ILE A 91 4.64 15.54 9.62
C ILE A 91 5.78 16.52 9.90
N ALA A 92 7.03 16.07 9.93
CA ALA A 92 8.21 16.85 10.28
C ALA A 92 8.79 17.70 9.14
N GLN A 93 8.17 17.83 7.96
CA GLN A 93 8.70 18.70 6.90
C GLN A 93 8.39 20.19 7.20
N PRO A 94 9.29 21.20 7.05
CA PRO A 94 10.71 21.25 6.76
C PRO A 94 11.56 21.78 7.95
N ALA A 95 11.15 21.71 9.22
CA ALA A 95 11.90 22.34 10.32
C ALA A 95 13.29 21.71 10.56
N VAL A 96 13.39 20.38 10.49
CA VAL A 96 14.64 19.65 10.71
C VAL A 96 15.47 19.55 9.42
N ALA A 97 14.82 19.38 8.27
CA ALA A 97 15.48 19.37 6.97
C ALA A 97 16.02 20.76 6.60
N SER A 98 15.28 21.85 6.84
CA SER A 98 15.79 23.22 6.66
C SER A 98 16.85 23.57 7.70
N GLY A 99 16.75 23.09 8.95
CA GLY A 99 17.80 23.27 9.95
C GLY A 99 19.11 22.54 9.63
N LEU A 100 19.04 21.33 9.07
CA LEU A 100 20.20 20.57 8.60
C LEU A 100 20.72 21.05 7.24
N LEU A 101 19.85 21.44 6.30
CA LEU A 101 20.21 22.00 4.99
C LEU A 101 20.72 23.44 5.09
N ALA A 102 20.26 24.25 6.05
CA ALA A 102 20.82 25.58 6.32
C ALA A 102 22.24 25.50 6.89
N ARG A 103 22.62 24.35 7.46
CA ARG A 103 24.00 24.06 7.88
C ARG A 103 24.89 23.53 6.75
N LEU A 104 24.32 23.26 5.56
CA LEU A 104 25.04 22.75 4.38
C LEU A 104 25.13 23.85 3.30
N PRO A 105 26.30 24.48 3.09
CA PRO A 105 26.46 25.47 2.03
C PRO A 105 26.45 24.77 0.65
N GLY A 106 25.45 25.06 -0.19
CA GLY A 106 25.46 24.58 -1.57
C GLY A 106 24.22 24.90 -2.41
N ALA A 107 24.42 25.23 -3.70
CA ALA A 107 23.36 25.57 -4.66
C ALA A 107 22.34 24.44 -4.90
N ARG A 108 22.70 23.18 -4.61
CA ARG A 108 21.80 22.01 -4.70
C ARG A 108 20.77 21.96 -3.57
N ALA A 109 21.12 22.40 -2.37
CA ALA A 109 20.22 22.48 -1.22
C ALA A 109 19.11 23.51 -1.46
N ARG A 110 19.46 24.67 -2.02
CA ARG A 110 18.51 25.73 -2.40
C ARG A 110 17.51 25.27 -3.46
N ARG A 111 17.97 24.61 -4.53
CA ARG A 111 17.08 24.04 -5.57
C ARG A 111 16.13 22.97 -5.02
N LEU A 112 16.57 22.20 -4.03
CA LEU A 112 15.73 21.18 -3.41
C LEU A 112 14.67 21.85 -2.52
N ALA A 113 15.06 22.83 -1.71
CA ALA A 113 14.14 23.63 -0.88
C ALA A 113 13.06 24.36 -1.70
N ASP A 114 13.41 24.93 -2.85
CA ASP A 114 12.45 25.61 -3.71
C ASP A 114 11.42 24.65 -4.34
N LYS A 115 11.84 23.44 -4.71
CA LYS A 115 10.93 22.38 -5.18
C LYS A 115 9.97 21.92 -4.09
N PHE A 116 10.43 21.86 -2.84
CA PHE A 116 9.59 21.51 -1.70
C PHE A 116 8.58 22.62 -1.34
N ARG A 117 8.97 23.91 -1.39
CA ARG A 117 8.02 25.03 -1.18
C ARG A 117 6.91 25.07 -2.23
N ALA A 118 7.23 24.73 -3.48
CA ALA A 118 6.23 24.64 -4.55
C ALA A 118 5.24 23.47 -4.34
N PHE A 119 5.68 22.40 -3.67
CA PHE A 119 4.85 21.25 -3.31
C PHE A 119 3.92 21.56 -2.13
N GLU A 120 4.45 22.25 -1.10
CA GLU A 120 3.72 22.66 0.09
C GLU A 120 2.62 23.69 -0.21
N ALA A 121 2.90 24.69 -1.05
CA ALA A 121 1.91 25.66 -1.51
C ALA A 121 0.74 25.00 -2.27
N ARG A 122 0.98 23.85 -2.92
CA ARG A 122 -0.03 23.08 -3.66
C ARG A 122 -0.91 22.21 -2.77
N ILE A 123 -0.39 21.72 -1.65
CA ILE A 123 -1.16 20.91 -0.68
C ILE A 123 -1.99 21.82 0.23
N TYR A 124 -1.39 22.89 0.76
CA TYR A 124 -2.06 23.75 1.73
C TYR A 124 -2.96 24.83 1.11
N GLY A 125 -2.64 25.33 -0.09
CA GLY A 125 -3.44 26.35 -0.79
C GLY A 125 -4.79 25.86 -1.34
N ALA A 126 -5.04 24.55 -1.35
CA ALA A 126 -6.26 23.95 -1.91
C ALA A 126 -7.37 23.68 -0.88
N THR A 127 -7.19 24.09 0.37
CA THR A 127 -8.05 23.71 1.51
C THR A 127 -9.37 24.47 1.60
N GLY A 128 -9.60 25.51 0.79
CA GLY A 128 -10.81 26.35 0.86
C GLY A 128 -12.08 25.79 0.18
N HIS A 129 -11.96 24.92 -0.83
CA HIS A 129 -13.11 24.46 -1.67
C HIS A 129 -13.24 22.93 -1.81
N ARG A 130 -12.49 22.12 -1.04
CA ARG A 130 -12.27 20.68 -1.32
C ARG A 130 -12.73 19.69 -0.25
N ARG A 131 -13.55 20.06 0.74
CA ARG A 131 -14.07 19.10 1.74
C ARG A 131 -14.75 17.89 1.08
N GLN A 132 -15.55 18.10 0.04
CA GLN A 132 -16.20 17.01 -0.70
C GLN A 132 -15.18 16.10 -1.41
N SER A 133 -14.11 16.64 -1.99
CA SER A 133 -13.06 15.84 -2.62
C SER A 133 -12.28 15.02 -1.60
N LEU A 134 -11.99 15.57 -0.42
CA LEU A 134 -11.33 14.84 0.67
C LEU A 134 -12.22 13.73 1.23
N LEU A 135 -13.52 14.01 1.41
CA LEU A 135 -14.50 13.01 1.83
C LEU A 135 -14.66 11.89 0.80
N MET A 136 -14.61 12.22 -0.50
CA MET A 136 -14.69 11.21 -1.57
C MET A 136 -13.46 10.31 -1.56
N VAL A 137 -12.25 10.86 -1.42
CA VAL A 137 -11.00 10.07 -1.30
C VAL A 137 -11.05 9.17 -0.06
N ALA A 138 -11.40 9.73 1.10
CA ALA A 138 -11.54 8.95 2.33
C ALA A 138 -12.60 7.84 2.19
N GLY A 139 -13.73 8.12 1.53
CA GLY A 139 -14.77 7.14 1.25
C GLY A 139 -14.30 6.03 0.32
N CYS A 140 -13.53 6.36 -0.73
CA CYS A 140 -12.90 5.38 -1.60
C CYS A 140 -11.89 4.51 -0.86
N ASP A 141 -11.08 5.10 0.02
CA ASP A 141 -10.11 4.35 0.83
C ASP A 141 -10.83 3.38 1.78
N VAL A 142 -11.84 3.86 2.51
CA VAL A 142 -12.65 3.01 3.39
C VAL A 142 -13.32 1.89 2.60
N GLY A 143 -13.91 2.21 1.44
CA GLY A 143 -14.51 1.21 0.55
C GLY A 143 -13.51 0.17 0.06
N PHE A 144 -12.29 0.59 -0.28
CA PHE A 144 -11.20 -0.32 -0.64
C PHE A 144 -10.84 -1.27 0.52
N HIS A 145 -10.74 -0.74 1.75
CA HIS A 145 -10.45 -1.57 2.92
C HIS A 145 -11.56 -2.58 3.19
N LEU A 146 -12.82 -2.14 3.14
CA LEU A 146 -13.98 -3.00 3.36
C LEU A 146 -14.09 -4.09 2.29
N LEU A 147 -13.90 -3.75 1.01
CA LEU A 147 -13.95 -4.71 -0.08
C LEU A 147 -12.81 -5.74 0.03
N SER A 148 -11.59 -5.31 0.37
CA SER A 148 -10.46 -6.22 0.61
C SER A 148 -10.75 -7.19 1.76
N PHE A 149 -11.32 -6.67 2.85
CA PHE A 149 -11.72 -7.46 4.00
C PHE A 149 -12.82 -8.47 3.67
N VAL A 150 -13.90 -8.02 3.01
CA VAL A 150 -15.01 -8.89 2.58
C VAL A 150 -14.54 -9.95 1.61
N GLU A 151 -13.66 -9.62 0.68
CA GLU A 151 -13.08 -10.59 -0.24
C GLU A 151 -12.27 -11.67 0.51
N CYS A 152 -11.48 -11.27 1.51
CA CYS A 152 -10.75 -12.21 2.34
C CYS A 152 -11.70 -13.14 3.11
N TRP A 153 -12.78 -12.59 3.66
CA TRP A 153 -13.79 -13.36 4.37
C TRP A 153 -14.53 -14.33 3.44
N LEU A 154 -14.99 -13.86 2.28
CA LEU A 154 -15.62 -14.70 1.27
C LEU A 154 -14.70 -15.84 0.81
N THR A 155 -13.41 -15.57 0.65
CA THR A 155 -12.45 -16.60 0.27
C THR A 155 -12.35 -17.69 1.33
N PHE A 156 -12.28 -17.32 2.62
CA PHE A 156 -12.29 -18.29 3.71
C PHE A 156 -13.60 -19.06 3.80
N TRP A 157 -14.72 -18.37 3.65
CA TRP A 157 -16.04 -19.00 3.66
C TRP A 157 -16.17 -20.05 2.54
N LEU A 158 -15.71 -19.72 1.33
CA LEU A 158 -15.76 -20.63 0.17
C LEU A 158 -14.75 -21.79 0.26
N LEU A 159 -13.55 -21.56 0.82
CA LEU A 159 -12.50 -22.58 0.87
C LEU A 159 -12.60 -23.50 2.08
N ALA A 160 -12.94 -22.94 3.25
CA ALA A 160 -12.84 -23.61 4.54
C ALA A 160 -14.18 -23.70 5.29
N GLY A 161 -15.24 -23.09 4.77
CA GLY A 161 -16.52 -22.95 5.49
C GLY A 161 -16.44 -22.02 6.70
N GLU A 162 -15.33 -21.29 6.86
CA GLU A 162 -15.11 -20.40 8.01
C GLU A 162 -15.97 -19.14 7.88
N THR A 163 -16.96 -19.02 8.76
CA THR A 163 -17.91 -17.89 8.75
C THR A 163 -17.44 -16.72 9.60
N SER A 164 -16.44 -16.90 10.46
CA SER A 164 -15.94 -15.84 11.33
C SER A 164 -15.26 -14.73 10.55
N LEU A 165 -15.64 -13.50 10.88
CA LEU A 165 -15.04 -12.28 10.35
C LEU A 165 -13.62 -12.04 10.88
N LEU A 166 -13.29 -12.63 12.03
CA LEU A 166 -12.07 -12.31 12.75
C LEU A 166 -10.81 -12.89 12.09
N PRO A 167 -10.74 -14.18 11.69
CA PRO A 167 -9.64 -14.67 10.89
C PRO A 167 -9.43 -13.85 9.62
N ALA A 168 -10.51 -13.51 8.90
CA ALA A 168 -10.41 -12.68 7.70
C ALA A 168 -9.75 -11.32 7.96
N LEU A 169 -10.06 -10.68 9.10
CA LEU A 169 -9.47 -9.41 9.51
C LEU A 169 -7.95 -9.56 9.75
N VAL A 170 -7.57 -10.59 10.50
CA VAL A 170 -6.18 -10.90 10.81
C VAL A 170 -5.38 -11.23 9.55
N PHE A 171 -5.95 -12.03 8.64
CA PHE A 171 -5.31 -12.39 7.38
C PHE A 171 -5.22 -11.26 6.37
N ASP A 172 -6.19 -10.34 6.32
CA ASP A 172 -6.10 -9.13 5.49
C ASP A 172 -5.08 -8.14 6.08
N GLY A 173 -5.03 -8.00 7.41
CA GLY A 173 -4.01 -7.22 8.11
C GLY A 173 -2.60 -7.74 7.86
N PHE A 174 -2.39 -9.05 8.00
CA PHE A 174 -1.13 -9.71 7.65
C PHE A 174 -0.72 -9.47 6.20
N ASN A 175 -1.68 -9.54 5.26
CA ASN A 175 -1.40 -9.28 3.84
C ASN A 175 -0.86 -7.86 3.61
N ARG A 176 -1.42 -6.86 4.28
CA ARG A 176 -0.96 -5.47 4.19
C ARG A 176 0.47 -5.32 4.72
N VAL A 177 0.78 -5.96 5.84
CA VAL A 177 2.15 -6.02 6.37
C VAL A 177 3.09 -6.70 5.37
N ALA A 178 2.70 -7.85 4.83
CA ALA A 178 3.51 -8.60 3.87
C ALA A 178 3.76 -7.82 2.58
N ASN A 179 2.78 -7.06 2.09
CA ASN A 179 2.93 -6.15 0.94
C ASN A 179 4.02 -5.10 1.15
N VAL A 180 4.12 -4.55 2.36
CA VAL A 180 5.07 -3.49 2.69
C VAL A 180 6.46 -4.08 2.94
N VAL A 181 6.56 -5.09 3.81
CA VAL A 181 7.85 -5.68 4.24
C VAL A 181 8.53 -6.40 3.08
N PHE A 182 7.77 -7.17 2.30
CA PHE A 182 8.31 -8.00 1.23
C PHE A 182 8.10 -7.39 -0.15
N LYS A 183 7.94 -6.05 -0.24
CA LYS A 183 7.73 -5.34 -1.51
C LYS A 183 8.85 -5.59 -2.54
N ALA A 184 10.06 -5.88 -2.07
CA ALA A 184 11.22 -6.21 -2.90
C ALA A 184 11.21 -7.65 -3.44
N VAL A 185 10.39 -8.54 -2.87
CA VAL A 185 10.27 -9.94 -3.30
C VAL A 185 9.29 -10.02 -4.46
N PRO A 186 9.72 -10.44 -5.67
CA PRO A 186 8.84 -10.54 -6.83
C PRO A 186 7.67 -11.47 -6.55
N LEU A 187 6.43 -10.99 -6.80
CA LEU A 187 5.17 -11.70 -6.52
C LEU A 187 5.06 -12.26 -5.08
N ARG A 188 5.95 -11.86 -4.15
CA ARG A 188 6.05 -12.38 -2.79
C ARG A 188 5.94 -13.91 -2.73
N VAL A 189 6.59 -14.59 -3.67
CA VAL A 189 6.59 -16.06 -3.78
C VAL A 189 7.19 -16.68 -2.52
N GLY A 190 6.49 -17.67 -1.97
CA GLY A 190 6.88 -18.35 -0.73
C GLY A 190 6.49 -17.58 0.54
N VAL A 191 6.45 -16.25 0.48
CA VAL A 191 6.03 -15.41 1.61
C VAL A 191 4.52 -15.46 1.79
N GLU A 192 3.75 -15.22 0.73
CA GLU A 192 2.29 -15.20 0.84
C GLU A 192 1.74 -16.59 1.17
N GLU A 193 2.21 -17.64 0.51
CA GLU A 193 1.74 -19.01 0.72
C GLU A 193 2.19 -19.57 2.07
N GLY A 194 3.49 -19.49 2.36
CA GLY A 194 4.04 -20.01 3.61
C GLY A 194 3.61 -19.18 4.81
N GLY A 195 3.63 -17.85 4.69
CA GLY A 195 3.27 -16.94 5.77
C GLY A 195 1.80 -17.06 6.18
N THR A 196 0.88 -17.21 5.22
CA THR A 196 -0.54 -17.42 5.51
C THR A 196 -0.81 -18.81 6.09
N ALA A 197 -0.09 -19.85 5.62
CA ALA A 197 -0.18 -21.19 6.22
C ALA A 197 0.28 -21.21 7.68
N LEU A 198 1.41 -20.55 7.98
CA LEU A 198 1.93 -20.41 9.35
C LEU A 198 0.98 -19.60 10.23
N LEU A 199 0.40 -18.52 9.69
CA LEU A 199 -0.58 -17.71 10.40
C LEU A 199 -1.85 -18.52 10.74
N ALA A 200 -2.36 -19.32 9.78
CA ALA A 200 -3.51 -20.20 10.01
C ALA A 200 -3.24 -21.13 11.20
N ALA A 201 -2.12 -21.87 11.13
CA ALA A 201 -1.73 -22.78 12.20
C ALA A 201 -1.58 -22.07 13.55
N ALA A 202 -1.04 -20.85 13.55
CA ALA A 202 -0.83 -20.08 14.78
C ALA A 202 -2.11 -19.58 15.45
N ILE A 203 -3.18 -19.35 14.69
CA ILE A 203 -4.47 -18.91 15.23
C ILE A 203 -5.49 -20.06 15.35
N GLY A 204 -5.03 -21.31 15.23
CA GLY A 204 -5.87 -22.50 15.41
C GLY A 204 -6.66 -22.94 14.18
N LEU A 205 -6.37 -22.40 12.99
CA LEU A 205 -6.95 -22.82 11.72
C LEU A 205 -6.09 -23.88 11.02
N VAL A 206 -6.67 -24.56 10.03
CA VAL A 206 -5.95 -25.54 9.22
C VAL A 206 -4.95 -24.83 8.31
N ALA A 207 -3.69 -25.25 8.35
CA ALA A 207 -2.60 -24.62 7.59
C ALA A 207 -2.84 -24.64 6.06
N SER A 208 -3.50 -25.68 5.54
CA SER A 208 -3.87 -25.80 4.12
C SER A 208 -4.79 -24.67 3.66
N ASP A 209 -5.67 -24.20 4.52
CA ASP A 209 -6.67 -23.18 4.18
C ASP A 209 -6.00 -21.82 4.06
N GLY A 210 -5.07 -21.53 4.99
CA GLY A 210 -4.18 -20.38 4.89
C GLY A 210 -3.35 -20.42 3.61
N PHE A 211 -2.70 -21.56 3.32
CA PHE A 211 -1.92 -21.74 2.09
C PHE A 211 -2.76 -21.49 0.83
N MET A 212 -3.96 -22.06 0.75
CA MET A 212 -4.89 -21.87 -0.36
C MET A 212 -5.33 -20.42 -0.53
N LEU A 213 -5.59 -19.71 0.58
CA LEU A 213 -5.87 -18.28 0.54
C LEU A 213 -4.71 -17.49 -0.11
N GLY A 214 -3.46 -17.83 0.23
CA GLY A 214 -2.27 -17.25 -0.41
C GLY A 214 -2.26 -17.47 -1.93
N ILE A 215 -2.57 -18.69 -2.38
CA ILE A 215 -2.67 -19.03 -3.81
C ILE A 215 -3.79 -18.25 -4.49
N VAL A 216 -4.99 -18.20 -3.92
CA VAL A 216 -6.15 -17.48 -4.49
C VAL A 216 -5.82 -16.01 -4.70
N ARG A 217 -5.21 -15.36 -3.70
CA ARG A 217 -4.77 -13.96 -3.79
C ARG A 217 -3.78 -13.74 -4.93
N LYS A 218 -2.86 -14.69 -5.14
CA LYS A 218 -1.87 -14.64 -6.21
C LYS A 218 -2.50 -14.77 -7.59
N VAL A 219 -3.40 -15.74 -7.76
CA VAL A 219 -4.17 -15.91 -9.00
C VAL A 219 -4.93 -14.64 -9.32
N ARG A 220 -5.65 -14.07 -8.34
CA ARG A 220 -6.36 -12.79 -8.49
C ARG A 220 -5.43 -11.66 -8.96
N MET A 221 -4.25 -11.52 -8.34
CA MET A 221 -3.26 -10.52 -8.74
C MET A 221 -2.84 -10.69 -10.21
N LEU A 222 -2.57 -11.92 -10.62
CA LEU A 222 -2.15 -12.25 -11.99
C LEU A 222 -3.26 -11.98 -13.00
N VAL A 223 -4.51 -12.34 -12.68
CA VAL A 223 -5.69 -12.06 -13.50
C VAL A 223 -5.83 -10.55 -13.74
N TRP A 224 -5.82 -9.74 -12.68
CA TRP A 224 -5.95 -8.28 -12.82
C TRP A 224 -4.75 -7.63 -13.50
N ALA A 225 -3.54 -8.17 -13.30
CA ALA A 225 -2.37 -7.73 -14.04
C ALA A 225 -2.54 -8.00 -15.55
N GLY A 226 -3.04 -9.19 -15.92
CA GLY A 226 -3.34 -9.57 -17.30
C GLY A 226 -4.41 -8.68 -17.94
N VAL A 227 -5.53 -8.45 -17.25
CA VAL A 227 -6.60 -7.54 -17.69
C VAL A 227 -6.06 -6.13 -17.92
N GLY A 228 -5.28 -5.60 -16.96
CA GLY A 228 -4.67 -4.28 -17.09
C GLY A 228 -3.74 -4.17 -18.30
N LEU A 229 -2.94 -5.21 -18.58
CA LEU A 229 -2.08 -5.27 -19.76
C LEU A 229 -2.89 -5.29 -21.06
N ALA A 230 -3.93 -6.13 -21.14
CA ALA A 230 -4.81 -6.24 -22.29
C ALA A 230 -5.47 -4.89 -22.63
N LEU A 231 -6.03 -4.20 -21.63
CA LEU A 231 -6.63 -2.87 -21.80
C LEU A 231 -5.62 -1.83 -22.31
N THR A 232 -4.38 -1.87 -21.81
CA THR A 232 -3.33 -0.95 -22.30
C THR A 232 -2.87 -1.28 -23.71
N ALA A 233 -2.85 -2.56 -24.10
CA ALA A 233 -2.52 -2.98 -25.46
C ALA A 233 -3.59 -2.50 -26.46
N VAL A 234 -4.87 -2.69 -26.13
CA VAL A 234 -6.00 -2.21 -26.95
C VAL A 234 -5.95 -0.69 -27.14
N ARG A 235 -5.71 0.07 -26.07
CA ARG A 235 -5.59 1.54 -26.17
C ARG A 235 -4.37 2.01 -26.97
N SER A 236 -3.28 1.26 -26.96
CA SER A 236 -2.07 1.60 -27.71
C SER A 236 -2.19 1.28 -29.20
N ALA A 237 -3.12 0.40 -29.58
CA ALA A 237 -3.39 0.01 -30.96
C ALA A 237 -4.45 0.89 -31.65
N ALA A 238 -5.15 1.75 -30.92
CA ALA A 238 -6.10 2.70 -31.50
C ALA A 238 -5.34 3.82 -32.26
N PRO A 239 -5.69 4.11 -33.53
CA PRO A 239 -5.05 5.18 -34.28
C PRO A 239 -5.27 6.54 -33.61
N PRO A 240 -4.31 7.50 -33.74
CA PRO A 240 -4.48 8.83 -33.18
C PRO A 240 -5.71 9.48 -33.79
N THR A 241 -6.72 9.76 -32.97
CA THR A 241 -7.83 10.64 -33.36
C THR A 241 -7.24 12.03 -33.56
N GLY A 242 -7.06 12.42 -34.82
CA GLY A 242 -6.55 13.72 -35.20
C GLY A 242 -7.52 14.83 -34.81
N THR A 243 -6.98 15.84 -34.14
CA THR A 243 -7.46 17.23 -34.14
C THR A 243 -6.25 18.13 -34.08
#